data_AF-A0A7T1B205-F1
#
_entry.id   AF-A0A7T1B205-F1
#
_cell.length_a   1.000
_cell.length_b   1.000
_cell.length_c   1.000
_cell.angle_alpha   90.00
_cell.angle_beta   90.00
_cell.angle_gamma   90.00
#
_symmetry.space_group_name_H-M   'P 1'
#
loop_
_entity.id
_entity.type
_entity.pdbx_description
1 polymer ?
#
loop_
_entity_poly.entity_id
_entity_poly.type
_entity_poly.pdbx_seq_one_letter_code
_entity_poly.pdbx_strand_id
1 'polypeptide(L)'
;MQLTSLILPILLLALMWFFLIRPQQKKAKEHREMVQQIRSGQRVTTIGGIKGTVRSVDETTVVLTLNGNGTEITLEKPAIKQVDPS
;
A
#
# COMPACT_ATOMS: atom_id res chain seq x y z
N MET A 1 34.37 8.67 31.81
CA MET A 1 34.63 7.47 30.98
C MET A 1 33.44 6.50 30.84
N GLN A 2 32.33 6.67 31.57
CA GLN A 2 31.13 5.80 31.46
C GLN A 2 30.13 6.26 30.36
N LEU A 3 30.05 7.57 30.07
CA LEU A 3 29.11 8.13 29.08
C LEU A 3 29.48 7.80 27.63
N THR A 4 30.78 7.68 27.36
CA THR A 4 31.33 7.29 26.05
C THR A 4 30.92 5.87 25.64
N SER A 5 30.70 4.97 26.61
CA SER A 5 30.28 3.59 26.34
C SER A 5 28.81 3.47 25.91
N LEU A 6 27.97 4.46 26.21
CA LEU A 6 26.56 4.52 25.78
C LEU A 6 26.39 5.10 24.37
N ILE A 7 27.39 5.82 23.85
CA ILE A 7 27.32 6.42 22.51
C ILE A 7 27.23 5.33 21.43
N LEU A 8 28.02 4.27 21.54
CA LEU A 8 28.04 3.18 20.57
C LEU A 8 26.69 2.45 20.44
N PRO A 9 26.03 1.99 21.53
CA PRO A 9 24.73 1.33 21.43
C PRO A 9 23.61 2.30 20.99
N ILE A 10 23.64 3.57 21.42
CA ILE A 10 22.66 4.57 20.97
C ILE A 10 22.80 4.83 19.47
N LEU A 11 24.03 4.92 18.98
CA LEU A 11 24.31 5.11 17.56
C LEU A 11 23.82 3.91 16.72
N LEU A 12 24.05 2.68 17.20
CA LEU A 12 23.57 1.47 16.53
C LEU A 12 22.03 1.43 16.48
N LEU A 13 21.35 1.74 17.59
CA LEU A 13 19.89 1.81 17.66
C LEU A 13 19.33 2.89 16.73
N ALA A 14 19.96 4.07 16.69
CA ALA A 14 19.57 5.15 15.80
C ALA A 14 19.74 4.74 14.31
N LEU A 15 20.84 4.05 13.97
CA LEU A 15 21.07 3.54 12.63
C LEU A 15 20.02 2.49 12.25
N MET A 16 19.77 1.50 13.11
CA MET A 16 18.77 0.47 12.88
C MET A 16 17.36 1.05 12.75
N TRP A 17 16.99 2.00 13.62
CA TRP A 17 15.72 2.73 13.57
C TRP A 17 15.57 3.45 12.23
N PHE A 18 16.59 4.19 11.80
CA PHE A 18 16.59 4.92 10.54
C PHE A 18 16.45 3.98 9.33
N PHE A 19 17.20 2.88 9.30
CA PHE A 19 17.18 1.93 8.19
C PHE A 19 15.89 1.11 8.11
N LEU A 20 15.21 0.82 9.22
CA LEU A 20 13.96 0.03 9.19
C LEU A 20 12.69 0.89 9.06
N ILE A 21 12.59 2.00 9.78
CA ILE A 21 11.34 2.77 9.86
C ILE A 21 11.17 3.69 8.66
N ARG A 22 12.25 4.31 8.18
CA ARG A 22 12.18 5.18 7.00
C ARG A 22 11.63 4.45 5.75
N PRO A 23 12.11 3.25 5.37
CA PRO A 23 11.55 2.56 4.20
C PRO A 23 10.11 2.08 4.44
N GLN A 24 9.72 1.72 5.67
CA GLN A 24 8.34 1.36 5.97
C GLN A 24 7.39 2.56 5.79
N GLN A 25 7.76 3.74 6.32
CA GLN A 25 6.98 4.96 6.14
C GLN A 25 6.85 5.34 4.65
N LYS A 26 7.94 5.20 3.88
CA LYS A 26 7.95 5.45 2.44
C LYS A 26 6.96 4.53 1.71
N LYS A 27 7.03 3.21 1.93
CA LYS A 27 6.11 2.24 1.32
C LYS A 27 4.64 2.51 1.70
N ALA A 28 4.37 2.84 2.97
CA ALA A 28 3.01 3.15 3.40
C ALA A 28 2.48 4.46 2.80
N LYS A 29 3.35 5.44 2.54
CA LYS A 29 2.99 6.67 1.85
C LYS A 29 2.71 6.40 0.36
N GLU A 30 3.61 5.69 -0.32
CA GLU A 30 3.45 5.29 -1.73
C GLU A 30 2.15 4.48 -1.94
N HIS A 31 1.86 3.54 -1.04
CA HIS A 31 0.62 2.77 -1.12
C HIS A 31 -0.63 3.65 -0.94
N ARG A 32 -0.61 4.59 0.01
CA ARG A 32 -1.72 5.55 0.19
C ARG A 32 -1.93 6.42 -1.04
N GLU A 33 -0.84 6.92 -1.63
CA GLU A 33 -0.89 7.72 -2.85
C GLU A 33 -1.43 6.92 -4.04
N MET A 34 -0.98 5.67 -4.21
CA MET A 34 -1.50 4.76 -5.24
C MET A 34 -3.01 4.54 -5.09
N VAL A 35 -3.46 4.21 -3.87
CA VAL A 35 -4.88 3.98 -3.58
C VAL A 35 -5.74 5.22 -3.86
N GLN A 36 -5.24 6.42 -3.60
CA GLN A 36 -5.92 7.69 -3.90
C GLN A 36 -6.00 7.99 -5.39
N GLN A 37 -5.04 7.49 -6.18
CA GLN A 37 -4.98 7.70 -7.62
C GLN A 37 -5.81 6.70 -8.43
N ILE A 38 -6.41 5.69 -7.79
CA ILE A 38 -7.27 4.71 -8.46
C ILE A 38 -8.46 5.42 -9.11
N ARG A 39 -8.71 5.11 -10.37
CA ARG A 39 -9.85 5.62 -11.15
C ARG A 39 -10.66 4.48 -11.76
N SER A 40 -11.93 4.76 -12.05
CA SER A 40 -12.79 3.87 -12.84
C SER A 40 -12.14 3.53 -14.19
N GLY A 41 -12.31 2.28 -14.62
CA GLY A 41 -11.74 1.74 -15.85
C GLY A 41 -10.36 1.12 -15.71
N GLN A 42 -9.66 1.30 -14.59
CA GLN A 42 -8.35 0.69 -14.37
C GLN A 42 -8.47 -0.78 -13.98
N ARG A 43 -7.48 -1.58 -14.41
CA ARG A 43 -7.35 -2.98 -14.00
C ARG A 43 -6.47 -3.04 -12.75
N VAL A 44 -6.91 -3.79 -11.75
CA VAL A 44 -6.22 -3.85 -10.45
C VAL A 44 -6.05 -5.29 -9.99
N THR A 45 -5.00 -5.50 -9.21
CA THR A 45 -4.78 -6.75 -8.49
C THR A 45 -4.94 -6.49 -6.99
N THR A 46 -5.80 -7.27 -6.34
CA THR A 46 -6.04 -7.22 -4.88
C THR A 46 -4.94 -7.94 -4.11
N ILE A 47 -4.88 -7.76 -2.78
CA ILE A 47 -3.91 -8.46 -1.91
C ILE A 47 -4.06 -9.99 -2.00
N GLY A 48 -5.29 -10.48 -2.16
CA GLY A 48 -5.58 -11.90 -2.34
C GLY A 48 -5.25 -12.48 -3.72
N GLY A 49 -4.69 -11.67 -4.64
CA GLY A 49 -4.36 -12.10 -6.00
C GLY A 49 -5.55 -12.08 -6.98
N ILE A 50 -6.72 -11.60 -6.54
CA ILE A 50 -7.89 -11.43 -7.42
C ILE A 50 -7.63 -10.25 -8.36
N LYS A 51 -7.88 -10.46 -9.66
CA LYS A 51 -7.81 -9.42 -10.68
C LYS A 51 -9.20 -8.97 -11.10
N GLY A 52 -9.38 -7.68 -11.29
CA GLY A 52 -10.65 -7.11 -11.74
C GLY A 52 -10.47 -5.72 -12.33
N THR A 53 -11.57 -5.19 -12.88
CA THR A 53 -11.64 -3.82 -13.40
C THR A 53 -12.43 -2.94 -12.45
N VAL A 54 -11.92 -1.75 -12.15
CA VAL A 54 -12.59 -0.77 -11.28
C VAL A 54 -13.83 -0.22 -11.99
N ARG A 55 -15.00 -0.45 -11.41
CA ARG A 55 -16.28 0.11 -11.87
C ARG A 55 -16.50 1.49 -11.27
N SER A 56 -16.45 1.60 -9.95
CA SER A 56 -16.58 2.85 -9.20
C SER A 56 -15.59 2.92 -8.05
N VAL A 57 -15.29 4.15 -7.63
CA VAL A 57 -14.39 4.45 -6.52
C VAL A 57 -15.13 5.41 -5.59
N ASP A 58 -15.30 5.00 -4.34
CA ASP A 58 -15.83 5.84 -3.27
C ASP A 58 -14.67 6.33 -2.38
N GLU A 59 -14.99 7.00 -1.28
CA GLU A 59 -14.00 7.58 -0.38
C GLU A 59 -13.12 6.50 0.29
N THR A 60 -13.74 5.42 0.78
CA THR A 60 -13.08 4.31 1.50
C THR A 60 -13.12 2.97 0.75
N THR A 61 -14.00 2.83 -0.24
CA THR A 61 -14.28 1.57 -0.95
C THR A 61 -14.09 1.68 -2.45
N VAL A 62 -13.93 0.52 -3.09
CA VAL A 62 -13.78 0.35 -4.54
C VAL A 62 -14.67 -0.80 -4.98
N VAL A 63 -15.43 -0.59 -6.06
CA VAL A 63 -16.24 -1.65 -6.67
C VAL A 63 -15.47 -2.22 -7.85
N LEU A 64 -15.19 -3.52 -7.81
CA LEU A 64 -14.48 -4.24 -8.87
C LEU A 64 -15.41 -5.20 -9.59
N THR A 65 -15.28 -5.26 -10.91
CA THR A 65 -15.87 -6.29 -11.75
C THR A 65 -14.81 -7.34 -12.07
N LEU A 66 -15.05 -8.59 -11.67
CA LEU A 66 -14.04 -9.66 -11.78
C LEU A 66 -13.99 -10.29 -13.18
N ASN A 67 -15.14 -10.40 -13.84
CA ASN A 67 -15.28 -11.04 -15.15
C ASN A 67 -16.38 -10.35 -15.95
N GLY A 68 -16.39 -10.53 -17.28
CA GLY A 68 -17.42 -9.99 -18.19
C GLY A 68 -18.86 -10.40 -17.89
N ASN A 69 -19.07 -11.32 -16.94
CA ASN A 69 -20.37 -11.75 -16.44
C ASN A 69 -20.99 -10.78 -15.41
N GLY A 70 -20.36 -9.63 -15.14
CA GLY A 70 -20.93 -8.59 -14.29
C GLY A 70 -20.92 -8.89 -12.79
N THR A 71 -20.10 -9.85 -12.33
CA THR A 71 -19.93 -10.09 -10.89
C THR A 71 -19.16 -8.94 -10.26
N GLU A 72 -19.80 -8.25 -9.33
CA GLU A 72 -19.25 -7.08 -8.64
C GLU A 72 -18.91 -7.42 -7.21
N ILE A 73 -17.74 -6.95 -6.77
CA ILE A 73 -17.31 -7.07 -5.39
C ILE A 73 -16.95 -5.67 -4.88
N THR A 74 -17.35 -5.38 -3.65
CA THR A 74 -16.89 -4.17 -2.98
C THR A 74 -15.73 -4.54 -2.08
N LEU A 75 -14.63 -3.83 -2.23
CA LEU A 75 -13.44 -3.97 -1.41
C LEU A 75 -13.08 -2.64 -0.78
N GLU A 76 -12.45 -2.70 0.39
CA GLU A 76 -11.82 -1.51 0.92
C GLU A 76 -10.63 -1.12 0.05
N LYS A 77 -10.41 0.19 -0.10
CA LYS A 77 -9.28 0.77 -0.81
C LYS A 77 -7.91 0.19 -0.44
N PRO A 78 -7.60 -0.05 0.86
CA PRO A 78 -6.35 -0.70 1.27
C PRO A 78 -6.20 -2.15 0.79
N ALA A 79 -7.28 -2.82 0.37
CA ALA A 79 -7.22 -4.19 -0.15
C ALA A 79 -6.69 -4.29 -1.59
N ILE A 80 -6.42 -3.16 -2.23
CA ILE A 80 -5.84 -3.10 -3.58
C ILE A 80 -4.31 -3.12 -3.47
N LYS A 81 -3.67 -4.16 -4.01
CA LYS A 81 -2.21 -4.32 -3.94
C LYS A 81 -1.49 -3.44 -4.95
N GLN A 82 -1.99 -3.41 -6.18
CA GLN A 82 -1.41 -2.64 -7.28
C GLN A 82 -2.44 -2.35 -8.37
N VAL A 83 -2.19 -1.27 -9.11
CA VAL A 83 -2.87 -0.98 -10.38
C VAL A 83 -2.01 -1.58 -11.50
N ASP A 84 -2.60 -2.44 -12.32
CA ASP A 84 -1.90 -3.05 -13.45
C ASP A 84 -1.81 -1.99 -14.58
N PRO A 85 -0.66 -1.85 -15.26
CA PRO A 85 -0.55 -0.97 -16.43
C PRO A 85 -1.47 -1.49 -17.55
N SER A 86 -2.21 -0.57 -18.16
CA SER A 86 -3.13 -0.82 -19.29
C SER A 86 -2.40 -1.34 -20.52
#